data_AF-A0A9D6RKK6-F1
#
_entry.id   AF-A0A9D6RKK6-F1
#
_cell.length_a   1.000
_cell.length_b   1.000
_cell.length_c   1.000
_cell.angle_alpha   90.00
_cell.angle_beta   90.00
_cell.angle_gamma   90.00
#
_symmetry.space_group_name_H-M   'P 1'
#
loop_
_entity.id
_entity.type
_entity.pdbx_description
1 polymer ?
#
loop_
_entity_poly.entity_id
_entity_poly.type
_entity_poly.pdbx_seq_one_letter_code
_entity_poly.pdbx_strand_id
1 'polypeptide(L)'
;MPIYEYGCHDCRKRVSVFYRTVAAARSKDPECPRCGGSRLTRLVSRVTRLRSDETRLESLADPSGMSALENGDPRTIARWMKDMSREMGEDLGGEFHEVVDRLEAGEDPESIEKTLGDLGGASDDWSPPE
;
A
#
# COMPACT_ATOMS: atom_id res chain seq x y z
N MET A 1 -18.02 27.12 -5.91
CA MET A 1 -16.88 28.01 -5.62
C MET A 1 -15.82 27.19 -4.91
N PRO A 2 -14.67 26.89 -5.54
CA PRO A 2 -13.70 25.95 -4.98
C PRO A 2 -12.86 26.54 -3.84
N ILE A 3 -12.57 25.71 -2.84
CA ILE A 3 -11.55 25.95 -1.82
C ILE A 3 -10.38 25.01 -2.11
N TYR A 4 -9.17 25.54 -2.12
CA TYR A 4 -7.95 24.75 -2.30
C TYR A 4 -7.04 24.89 -1.09
N GLU A 5 -6.37 23.80 -0.73
CA GLU A 5 -5.33 23.80 0.30
C GLU A 5 -3.96 24.11 -0.30
N TYR A 6 -3.16 24.88 0.43
CA TYR A 6 -1.80 25.22 0.06
C TYR A 6 -0.87 25.08 1.26
N GLY A 7 0.38 24.67 1.01
CA GLY A 7 1.49 24.81 1.95
C GLY A 7 2.29 26.07 1.62
N CYS A 8 2.40 27.00 2.56
CA CYS A 8 3.23 28.19 2.41
C CYS A 8 4.67 27.90 2.83
N HIS A 9 5.64 28.21 1.98
CA HIS A 9 7.07 28.02 2.28
C HIS A 9 7.66 29.11 3.18
N ASP A 10 7.01 30.27 3.29
CA ASP A 10 7.48 31.38 4.13
C ASP A 10 7.14 31.17 5.60
N CYS A 11 5.88 30.85 5.92
CA CYS A 11 5.45 30.60 7.31
C CYS A 11 5.35 29.12 7.68
N ARG A 12 5.59 28.20 6.73
CA ARG A 12 5.50 26.73 6.90
C ARG A 12 4.15 26.25 7.46
N LYS A 13 3.06 26.97 7.16
CA LYS A 13 1.70 26.60 7.55
C LYS A 13 0.87 26.15 6.34
N ARG A 14 -0.06 25.24 6.60
CA ARG A 14 -1.15 24.91 5.66
C ARG A 14 -2.22 26.00 5.76
N VAL A 15 -2.68 26.48 4.61
CA VAL A 15 -3.70 27.52 4.48
C VAL A 15 -4.71 27.12 3.42
N SER A 16 -5.97 27.51 3.62
CA SER A 16 -7.05 27.35 2.64
C SER A 16 -7.29 28.66 1.91
N VAL A 17 -7.34 28.60 0.57
CA VAL A 17 -7.63 29.77 -0.27
C VAL A 17 -8.93 29.52 -1.02
N PHE A 18 -9.85 30.47 -0.87
CA PHE A 18 -11.14 30.45 -1.52
C PHE A 18 -11.11 31.21 -2.84
N TYR A 19 -11.61 30.59 -3.90
CA TYR A 19 -11.76 31.23 -5.20
C TYR A 19 -13.23 31.29 -5.61
N ARG A 20 -13.64 32.44 -6.15
CA ARG A 20 -15.01 32.63 -6.64
C ARG A 20 -15.32 31.76 -7.87
N THR A 21 -14.33 31.51 -8.71
CA THR A 21 -14.46 30.68 -9.91
C THR A 21 -13.25 29.77 -10.06
N VAL A 22 -13.40 28.68 -10.80
CA VAL A 22 -12.27 27.78 -11.13
C VAL A 22 -11.25 28.52 -12.01
N ALA A 23 -11.69 29.43 -12.88
CA ALA A 23 -10.82 30.24 -13.72
C ALA A 23 -9.89 31.13 -12.87
N ALA A 24 -10.42 31.79 -11.84
CA ALA A 24 -9.63 32.61 -10.93
C ALA A 24 -8.56 31.79 -10.19
N ALA A 25 -8.84 30.52 -9.88
CA ALA A 25 -7.86 29.65 -9.25
C ALA A 25 -6.74 29.15 -10.18
N ARG A 26 -6.93 29.26 -11.50
CA ARG A 26 -5.92 28.89 -12.49
C ARG A 26 -5.03 30.07 -12.90
N SER A 27 -5.57 31.29 -12.87
CA SER A 27 -4.86 32.47 -13.36
C SER A 27 -4.28 33.36 -12.27
N LYS A 28 -4.79 33.29 -11.02
CA LYS A 28 -4.34 34.15 -9.93
C LYS A 28 -3.30 33.43 -9.08
N ASP A 29 -2.13 34.05 -8.93
CA ASP A 29 -1.11 33.58 -7.99
C ASP A 29 -1.66 33.55 -6.55
N PRO A 30 -1.53 32.42 -5.84
CA PRO A 30 -2.02 32.29 -4.48
C PRO A 30 -1.15 33.09 -3.51
N GLU A 31 -1.77 33.97 -2.73
CA GLU A 31 -1.13 34.68 -1.63
C GLU A 31 -1.50 34.03 -0.29
N CYS A 32 -0.54 33.94 0.62
CA CYS A 32 -0.78 33.37 1.94
C CYS A 32 -1.63 34.33 2.79
N PRO A 33 -2.84 33.93 3.24
CA PRO A 33 -3.69 34.81 4.06
C PRO A 33 -3.13 35.05 5.48
N ARG A 34 -2.04 34.37 5.86
CA ARG A 34 -1.39 34.48 7.17
C ARG A 34 -0.19 35.44 7.18
N CYS A 35 0.61 35.42 6.13
CA CYS A 35 1.87 36.19 6.08
C CYS A 35 2.06 37.02 4.81
N GLY A 36 1.15 36.94 3.83
CA GLY A 36 1.26 37.65 2.56
C GLY A 36 2.30 37.10 1.59
N GLY A 37 3.01 36.03 1.94
CA GLY A 37 3.98 35.39 1.04
C GLY A 37 3.34 34.82 -0.22
N SER A 38 4.09 34.81 -1.33
CA SER A 38 3.65 34.28 -2.63
C SER A 38 4.18 32.87 -2.93
N ARG A 39 5.05 32.33 -2.07
CA ARG A 39 5.63 30.99 -2.25
C ARG A 39 4.72 29.92 -1.66
N LEU A 40 3.65 29.57 -2.40
CA LEU A 40 2.69 28.55 -2.00
C LEU A 40 2.70 27.36 -2.97
N THR A 41 2.60 26.15 -2.43
CA THR A 41 2.41 24.92 -3.22
C THR A 41 1.04 24.34 -2.91
N ARG A 42 0.25 24.05 -3.94
CA ARG A 42 -1.07 23.44 -3.78
C ARG A 42 -0.93 22.04 -3.22
N LEU A 43 -1.69 21.74 -2.18
CA LEU A 43 -1.77 20.43 -1.58
C LEU A 43 -2.96 19.69 -2.17
N VAL A 44 -2.74 18.42 -2.50
CA VAL A 44 -3.79 17.49 -2.91
C VAL A 44 -3.95 16.50 -1.77
N SER A 45 -5.17 16.35 -1.27
CA SER A 45 -5.46 15.36 -0.24
C SER A 45 -5.11 13.96 -0.74
N ARG A 46 -4.65 13.09 0.17
CA ARG A 46 -4.53 11.66 -0.14
C ARG A 46 -5.93 11.13 -0.42
N VAL A 47 -6.10 10.49 -1.57
CA VAL A 47 -7.35 9.83 -1.95
C VAL A 47 -7.19 8.33 -1.79
N THR A 48 -8.15 7.68 -1.16
CA THR A 48 -8.28 6.22 -1.14
C THR A 48 -9.32 5.85 -2.19
N ARG A 49 -9.02 4.89 -3.07
CA ARG A 49 -10.00 4.33 -3.99
C ARG A 49 -10.59 3.07 -3.38
N LEU A 50 -11.92 2.98 -3.35
CA LEU A 50 -12.61 1.73 -3.07
C LEU A 50 -12.48 0.84 -4.31
N ARG A 51 -12.01 -0.39 -4.13
CA ARG A 51 -11.98 -1.42 -5.18
C ARG A 51 -13.19 -2.33 -5.01
N SER A 52 -13.81 -2.74 -6.11
CA SER A 52 -14.81 -3.80 -6.09
C SER A 52 -14.14 -5.15 -5.86
N ASP A 53 -14.90 -6.14 -5.38
CA ASP A 53 -14.38 -7.49 -5.20
C ASP A 53 -13.96 -8.12 -6.54
N GLU A 54 -14.62 -7.76 -7.64
CA GLU A 54 -14.21 -8.17 -8.99
C GLU A 54 -12.80 -7.68 -9.35
N THR A 55 -12.49 -6.40 -9.09
CA THR A 55 -11.15 -5.85 -9.32
C THR A 55 -10.09 -6.41 -8.36
N ARG A 56 -10.49 -6.91 -7.19
CA ARG A 56 -9.58 -7.63 -6.28
C ARG A 56 -9.27 -9.03 -6.82
N LEU A 57 -10.30 -9.78 -7.22
CA LEU A 57 -10.18 -11.11 -7.82
C LEU A 57 -9.35 -11.09 -9.11
N GLU A 58 -9.56 -10.11 -9.97
CA GLU A 58 -8.77 -9.91 -11.19
C GLU A 58 -7.28 -9.69 -10.88
N SER A 59 -6.98 -9.00 -9.79
CA SER A 59 -5.60 -8.76 -9.32
C SER A 59 -4.91 -10.03 -8.85
N LEU A 60 -5.65 -10.94 -8.22
CA LEU A 60 -5.15 -12.25 -7.78
C LEU A 60 -4.88 -13.18 -8.96
N ALA A 61 -5.65 -13.03 -10.04
CA ALA A 61 -5.49 -13.78 -11.28
C ALA A 61 -4.43 -13.18 -12.22
N ASP A 62 -3.68 -12.16 -11.80
CA ASP A 62 -2.68 -11.52 -12.63
C ASP A 62 -1.56 -12.51 -13.01
N PRO A 63 -1.34 -12.80 -14.31
CA PRO A 63 -0.30 -13.72 -14.77
C PRO A 63 1.11 -13.31 -14.33
N SER A 64 1.33 -12.04 -13.96
CA SER A 64 2.61 -11.61 -13.39
C SER A 64 2.94 -12.34 -12.08
N GLY A 65 1.93 -12.62 -11.25
CA GLY A 65 2.07 -13.39 -10.01
C GLY A 65 2.35 -14.87 -10.26
N MET A 66 1.71 -15.46 -11.27
CA MET A 66 1.96 -16.85 -11.66
C MET A 66 3.40 -17.05 -12.17
N SER A 67 3.91 -16.09 -12.94
CA SER A 67 5.31 -16.12 -13.40
C SER A 67 6.32 -16.02 -12.25
N ALA A 68 5.94 -15.41 -11.12
CA ALA A 68 6.80 -15.33 -9.94
C ALA A 68 7.12 -16.71 -9.36
N LEU A 69 6.11 -17.59 -9.36
CA LEU A 69 6.22 -18.96 -8.86
C LEU A 69 7.01 -19.83 -9.83
N GLU A 70 6.81 -19.64 -11.14
CA GLU A 70 7.51 -20.41 -12.19
C GLU A 70 9.01 -20.11 -12.28
N ASN A 71 9.42 -18.87 -12.00
CA ASN A 71 10.82 -18.45 -12.07
C ASN A 71 11.67 -18.90 -10.87
N GLY A 72 11.04 -19.36 -9.78
CA GLY A 72 11.73 -19.88 -8.59
C GLY A 72 12.57 -18.86 -7.81
N ASP A 73 12.47 -17.56 -8.11
CA ASP A 73 13.22 -16.52 -7.39
C ASP A 73 12.51 -16.20 -6.05
N PRO A 74 13.16 -16.44 -4.89
CA PRO A 74 12.56 -16.24 -3.58
C PRO A 74 12.02 -14.82 -3.38
N ARG A 75 12.65 -13.80 -3.97
CA ARG A 75 12.18 -12.41 -3.85
C ARG A 75 10.90 -12.14 -4.61
N THR A 76 10.71 -12.83 -5.73
CA THR A 76 9.52 -12.67 -6.55
C THR A 76 8.33 -13.40 -5.91
N ILE A 77 8.59 -14.57 -5.30
CA ILE A 77 7.61 -15.28 -4.46
C ILE A 77 7.20 -14.41 -3.25
N ALA A 78 8.16 -13.78 -2.56
CA ALA A 78 7.87 -12.89 -1.43
C ALA A 78 6.93 -11.74 -1.80
N ARG A 79 7.18 -11.12 -2.97
CA ARG A 79 6.35 -10.03 -3.49
C ARG A 79 4.93 -10.52 -3.78
N TRP A 80 4.79 -11.68 -4.41
CA TRP A 80 3.50 -12.29 -4.69
C TRP A 80 2.72 -12.59 -3.39
N MET A 81 3.36 -13.19 -2.38
CA MET A 81 2.74 -13.47 -1.08
C MET A 81 2.25 -12.19 -0.38
N LYS A 82 3.04 -11.11 -0.43
CA LYS A 82 2.70 -9.80 0.13
C LYS A 82 1.49 -9.16 -0.55
N ASP A 83 1.42 -9.26 -1.88
CA ASP A 83 0.28 -8.74 -2.64
C ASP A 83 -0.98 -9.58 -2.39
N MET A 84 -0.85 -10.91 -2.29
CA MET A 84 -1.95 -11.80 -1.91
C MET A 84 -2.51 -11.47 -0.51
N SER A 85 -1.64 -11.27 0.50
CA SER A 85 -2.06 -10.87 1.85
C SER A 85 -2.83 -9.54 1.85
N ARG A 86 -2.39 -8.57 1.05
CA ARG A 86 -3.08 -7.27 0.91
C ARG A 86 -4.46 -7.39 0.27
N GLU A 87 -4.60 -8.26 -0.73
CA GLU A 87 -5.90 -8.49 -1.39
C GLU A 87 -6.87 -9.29 -0.51
N MET A 88 -6.37 -10.27 0.26
CA MET A 88 -7.18 -10.98 1.27
C MET A 88 -7.66 -10.04 2.38
N GLY A 89 -6.91 -8.97 2.68
CA GLY A 89 -7.31 -7.93 3.63
C GLY A 89 -7.29 -8.38 5.09
N GLU A 90 -6.78 -9.58 5.37
CA GLU A 90 -6.57 -10.15 6.69
C GLU A 90 -5.08 -10.16 7.02
N ASP A 91 -4.75 -9.79 8.26
CA ASP A 91 -3.39 -9.94 8.76
C ASP A 91 -3.13 -11.42 9.03
N LEU A 92 -2.37 -12.06 8.14
CA LEU A 92 -2.06 -13.49 8.19
C LEU A 92 -1.14 -13.88 9.38
N GLY A 93 -0.81 -12.91 10.24
CA GLY A 93 -0.08 -13.13 11.49
C GLY A 93 1.43 -12.96 11.36
N GLY A 94 2.10 -12.92 12.52
CA GLY A 94 3.55 -12.67 12.61
C GLY A 94 4.41 -13.72 11.92
N GLU A 95 3.98 -14.99 11.93
CA GLU A 95 4.69 -16.10 11.29
C GLU A 95 4.73 -15.93 9.76
N PHE A 96 3.63 -15.47 9.16
CA PHE A 96 3.58 -15.16 7.73
C PHE A 96 4.52 -14.00 7.36
N HIS A 97 4.54 -12.93 8.16
CA HIS A 97 5.45 -11.80 7.93
C HIS A 97 6.91 -12.23 8.01
N GLU A 98 7.25 -13.12 8.95
CA GLU A 98 8.61 -13.67 9.06
C GLU A 98 9.01 -14.48 7.82
N VAL A 99 8.12 -15.31 7.29
CA VAL A 99 8.35 -16.06 6.04
C VAL A 99 8.58 -15.11 4.87
N VAL A 100 7.74 -14.10 4.72
CA VAL A 100 7.85 -13.11 3.62
C VAL A 100 9.16 -12.32 3.75
N ASP A 101 9.54 -11.89 4.94
CA ASP A 101 10.78 -11.14 5.18
C ASP A 101 12.03 -11.97 4.84
N ARG A 102 12.02 -13.27 5.15
CA ARG A 102 13.11 -14.20 4.82
C ARG A 102 13.21 -14.48 3.31
N LEU A 103 12.07 -14.62 2.63
CA LEU A 103 12.03 -14.72 1.17
C LEU A 103 12.51 -13.42 0.50
N GLU A 104 12.17 -12.24 1.05
CA GLU A 104 12.71 -10.95 0.58
C GLU A 104 14.24 -10.86 0.77
N ALA A 105 14.78 -11.45 1.84
CA ALA A 105 16.22 -11.57 2.08
C ALA A 105 16.92 -12.51 1.08
N GLY A 106 16.16 -13.33 0.34
CA GLY A 106 16.66 -14.27 -0.67
C GLY A 106 16.96 -15.65 -0.13
N GLU A 107 16.37 -16.02 1.01
CA GLU A 107 16.44 -17.40 1.51
C GLU A 107 15.49 -18.30 0.71
N ASP A 108 15.92 -19.54 0.45
CA ASP A 108 15.11 -20.52 -0.29
C ASP A 108 13.86 -20.95 0.50
N PRO A 109 12.70 -21.07 -0.17
CA PRO A 109 11.44 -21.43 0.48
C PRO A 109 11.50 -22.77 1.25
N GLU A 110 12.21 -23.77 0.73
CA GLU A 110 12.37 -25.07 1.41
C GLU A 110 13.15 -24.97 2.74
N SER A 111 14.13 -24.05 2.81
CA SER A 111 14.89 -23.80 4.04
C SER A 111 13.99 -23.16 5.10
N ILE A 112 13.19 -22.18 4.68
CA ILE A 112 12.26 -21.47 5.56
C ILE A 112 11.22 -22.45 6.11
N GLU A 113 10.59 -23.24 5.23
CA GLU A 113 9.60 -24.26 5.63
C GLU A 113 10.19 -25.27 6.61
N LYS A 114 11.42 -25.74 6.40
CA LYS A 114 12.09 -26.65 7.34
C LYS A 114 12.29 -26.02 8.72
N THR A 115 12.70 -24.76 8.77
CA THR A 115 12.94 -24.07 10.05
C THR A 115 11.66 -23.65 10.78
N LEU A 116 10.63 -23.22 10.04
CA LEU A 116 9.33 -22.86 10.64
C LEU A 116 8.48 -24.09 10.94
N GLY A 117 8.51 -25.11 10.10
CA GLY A 117 7.78 -26.37 10.30
C GLY A 117 8.28 -27.15 11.52
N ASP A 118 9.57 -27.04 11.85
CA ASP A 118 10.14 -27.58 13.09
C ASP A 118 9.68 -26.79 14.35
N LEU A 119 9.30 -25.53 14.18
CA LEU A 119 8.75 -24.67 15.25
C LEU A 119 7.21 -24.75 15.36
N GLY A 120 6.51 -25.05 14.26
CA GLY A 120 5.05 -25.17 14.14
C GLY A 120 4.50 -26.59 14.29
N GLY A 121 5.33 -27.57 14.65
CA GLY A 121 4.98 -28.98 14.83
C GLY A 121 4.09 -29.31 16.04
N ALA A 122 3.07 -28.49 16.32
CA ALA A 122 2.04 -28.76 17.32
C ALA A 122 0.63 -28.40 16.85
N SER A 123 0.28 -28.69 15.58
CA SER A 123 -1.13 -28.69 15.15
C SER A 123 -1.39 -29.59 13.93
N ASP A 124 -1.03 -30.87 14.02
CA ASP A 124 -1.65 -31.94 13.22
C ASP A 124 -2.58 -32.80 14.11
N ASP A 125 -3.46 -32.12 14.85
CA ASP A 125 -4.64 -32.73 15.50
C ASP A 125 -5.91 -32.07 14.97
N TRP A 126 -6.08 -32.09 13.65
CA TRP A 126 -7.37 -31.81 13.02
C TRP A 126 -8.02 -33.14 12.61
N SER A 127 -8.81 -33.71 13.51
CA SER A 127 -9.75 -34.80 13.19
C SER A 127 -11.12 -34.19 12.85
N PRO A 128 -11.65 -34.36 11.63
CA PRO A 128 -13.01 -33.94 11.32
C PRO A 128 -14.01 -34.82 12.09
N PRO A 129 -15.07 -34.25 12.70
CA PRO A 129 -16.13 -35.07 13.29
C PRO A 129 -17.01 -35.72 12.20
N GLU A 130 -17.50 -36.93 12.49
CA GLU A 130 -18.44 -37.73 11.66
C GLU A 130 -19.85 -37.12 11.54
#